data_AF-A0A383CYS8-F1
#
_entry.id   AF-A0A383CYS8-F1
#
_cell.length_a   1.000
_cell.length_b   1.000
_cell.length_c   1.000
_cell.angle_alpha   90.00
_cell.angle_beta   90.00
_cell.angle_gamma   90.00
#
_symmetry.space_group_name_H-M   'P 1'
#
loop_
_entity.id
_entity.type
_entity.pdbx_description
1 polymer ?
#
loop_
_entity_poly.entity_id
_entity_poly.type
_entity_poly.pdbx_seq_one_letter_code
_entity_poly.pdbx_strand_id
1 'polypeptide(L)'
;YIRDIMTRYKNRLIYDSDTGEVKDDKRHQSMLEDYWLPRREGGRGTEITTLPGGENLGQLEDVMFFQKKLYKSMHVPVSRLEAETGFSLGRESEISRDELLFSKFIKKLQTRFSILFNDIMERQLILKNIMTASEWAKNADRVHYKFNSDHYYAEIKMQEILTQRLTVARDSEDFVGKYYSKEWFRSNVLHQTEEEVKDQDAQMAKEAEEEGGDEEGDEGGYGGEEEKDIDLGNDSSK
;
A
#
# COMPACT_ATOMS: atom_id res chain seq x y z
N TYR A 1 37.89 -25.84 54.33
CA TYR A 1 36.64 -26.57 54.66
C TYR A 1 35.53 -26.25 53.67
N ILE A 2 34.97 -25.03 53.63
CA ILE A 2 33.85 -24.70 52.71
C ILE A 2 34.22 -24.82 51.22
N ARG A 3 35.40 -24.33 50.80
CA ARG A 3 35.88 -24.52 49.40
C ARG A 3 35.94 -25.99 48.98
N ASP A 4 36.37 -26.85 49.89
CA ASP A 4 36.54 -28.29 49.63
C ASP A 4 35.19 -29.03 49.58
N ILE A 5 34.18 -28.53 50.27
CA ILE A 5 32.78 -28.98 50.12
C ILE A 5 32.22 -28.49 48.78
N MET A 6 32.46 -27.22 48.43
CA MET A 6 32.00 -26.63 47.17
C MET A 6 32.58 -27.35 45.95
N THR A 7 33.87 -27.69 45.96
CA THR A 7 34.50 -28.43 44.84
C THR A 7 33.98 -29.86 44.72
N ARG A 8 33.58 -30.50 45.83
CA ARG A 8 33.04 -31.87 45.82
C ARG A 8 31.57 -31.98 45.39
N TYR A 9 30.73 -31.00 45.73
CA TYR A 9 29.29 -31.01 45.41
C TYR A 9 28.91 -30.12 44.22
N LYS A 10 29.88 -29.48 43.55
CA LYS A 10 29.62 -28.73 42.32
C LYS A 10 29.34 -29.72 41.19
N ASN A 11 28.08 -29.85 40.81
CA ASN A 11 27.70 -30.51 39.57
C ASN A 11 28.18 -29.66 38.37
N ARG A 12 28.78 -30.31 37.37
CA ARG A 12 29.17 -29.70 36.09
C ARG A 12 28.65 -30.57 34.95
N LEU A 13 27.35 -30.81 34.94
CA LEU A 13 26.65 -31.31 33.78
C LEU A 13 26.61 -30.18 32.74
N ILE A 14 27.47 -30.27 31.73
CA ILE A 14 27.49 -29.28 30.63
C ILE A 14 26.74 -29.91 29.48
N TYR A 15 25.61 -29.31 29.12
CA TYR A 15 24.97 -29.56 27.85
C TYR A 15 25.80 -28.92 26.74
N ASP A 16 26.21 -29.72 25.77
CA ASP A 16 26.85 -29.23 24.55
C ASP A 16 25.75 -28.83 23.56
N SER A 17 25.66 -27.55 23.23
CA SER A 17 24.63 -27.02 22.33
C SER A 17 24.79 -27.50 20.88
N ASP A 18 25.99 -27.92 20.50
CA ASP A 18 26.32 -28.22 19.11
C ASP A 18 26.04 -29.69 18.77
N THR A 19 26.30 -30.60 19.72
CA THR A 19 26.09 -32.05 19.55
C THR A 19 24.80 -32.55 20.21
N GLY A 20 24.20 -31.76 21.10
CA GLY A 20 23.05 -32.16 21.90
C GLY A 20 23.38 -33.26 22.93
N GLU A 21 24.66 -33.62 23.07
CA GLU A 21 25.11 -34.58 24.05
C GLU A 21 25.36 -33.90 25.40
N VAL A 22 24.98 -34.60 26.46
CA VAL A 22 25.32 -34.20 27.82
C VAL A 22 26.73 -34.69 28.10
N LYS A 23 27.69 -33.77 28.17
CA LYS A 23 29.08 -34.10 28.48
C LYS A 23 29.23 -34.36 29.97
N ASP A 24 28.89 -35.58 30.37
CA ASP A 24 29.22 -36.14 31.67
C ASP A 24 30.47 -37.03 31.55
N ASP A 25 31.43 -36.85 32.45
CA ASP A 25 32.65 -37.68 32.52
C ASP A 25 32.33 -39.07 33.14
N LYS A 26 31.08 -39.28 33.59
CA LYS A 26 30.57 -40.54 34.14
C LYS A 26 29.75 -41.31 33.11
N ARG A 27 30.15 -42.57 32.90
CA ARG A 27 29.62 -43.48 31.87
C ARG A 27 28.16 -43.94 32.09
N HIS A 28 27.51 -43.57 33.19
CA HIS A 28 26.13 -43.96 33.50
C HIS A 28 25.33 -42.73 33.92
N GLN A 29 24.24 -42.46 33.20
CA GLN A 29 23.25 -41.47 33.60
C GLN A 29 22.57 -41.94 34.89
N SER A 30 22.96 -41.38 36.03
CA SER A 30 22.22 -41.60 37.27
C SER A 30 20.97 -40.74 37.23
N MET A 31 19.80 -41.36 37.38
CA MET A 31 18.51 -40.64 37.41
C MET A 31 18.35 -39.77 38.66
N LEU A 32 19.12 -40.06 39.72
CA LEU A 32 19.09 -39.36 40.99
C LEU A 32 20.49 -38.90 41.38
N GLU A 33 20.57 -37.69 41.96
CA GLU A 33 21.79 -37.12 42.49
C GLU A 33 21.75 -37.17 44.03
N ASP A 34 22.70 -37.88 44.63
CA ASP A 34 22.81 -37.99 46.08
C ASP A 34 23.76 -36.93 46.64
N TYR A 35 23.22 -36.03 47.46
CA TYR A 35 23.98 -35.00 48.17
C TYR A 35 24.06 -35.33 49.67
N TRP A 36 25.27 -35.32 50.24
CA TRP A 36 25.47 -35.52 51.68
C TRP A 36 26.17 -34.29 52.27
N LEU A 37 25.63 -33.68 53.33
CA LEU A 37 26.26 -32.54 53.99
C LEU A 37 26.45 -32.82 55.48
N PRO A 38 27.68 -32.67 56.01
CA PRO A 38 27.91 -32.84 57.43
C PRO A 38 27.24 -31.70 58.21
N ARG A 39 26.36 -32.06 59.14
CA ARG A 39 25.78 -31.12 60.11
C ARG A 39 26.65 -31.09 61.36
N ARG A 40 27.08 -29.90 61.79
CA ARG A 40 27.69 -29.71 63.12
C ARG A 40 26.54 -29.51 64.11
N GLU A 41 26.61 -30.17 65.26
CA GLU A 41 25.52 -30.27 66.25
C GLU A 41 24.79 -28.94 66.55
N GLY A 42 23.48 -29.06 66.77
CA GLY A 42 22.68 -28.07 67.51
C GLY A 42 21.92 -27.01 66.72
N GLY A 43 22.06 -26.90 65.39
CA GLY A 43 21.37 -25.85 64.62
C GLY A 43 20.96 -26.25 63.20
N ARG A 44 19.91 -25.60 62.67
CA ARG A 44 19.45 -25.67 61.26
C ARG A 44 20.44 -24.96 60.32
N GLY A 45 21.72 -25.35 60.33
CA GLY A 45 22.81 -24.55 59.77
C GLY A 45 23.05 -24.68 58.26
N THR A 46 22.65 -25.79 57.62
CA THR A 46 22.90 -26.01 56.18
C THR A 46 21.68 -26.63 55.50
N GLU A 47 21.01 -25.83 54.67
CA GLU A 47 19.88 -26.26 53.85
C GLU A 47 20.16 -26.00 52.36
N ILE A 48 19.53 -26.80 51.50
CA ILE A 48 19.57 -26.62 50.05
C ILE A 48 18.25 -25.97 49.66
N THR A 49 18.31 -24.70 49.25
CA THR A 49 17.17 -24.00 48.65
C THR A 49 17.34 -23.99 47.14
N THR A 50 16.38 -24.55 46.40
CA THR A 50 16.33 -24.38 44.95
C THR A 50 15.86 -22.97 44.62
N LEU A 51 16.47 -22.35 43.61
CA LEU A 51 15.95 -21.10 43.06
C LEU A 51 14.79 -21.43 42.11
N PRO A 52 13.72 -20.61 42.08
CA PRO A 52 12.64 -20.81 41.13
C PRO A 52 13.20 -20.74 39.70
N GLY A 53 12.73 -21.65 38.84
CA GLY A 53 13.06 -21.62 37.41
C GLY A 53 12.46 -20.39 36.72
N GLY A 54 12.90 -20.11 35.49
CA GLY A 54 12.33 -19.03 34.69
C GLY A 54 10.89 -19.34 34.26
N GLU A 55 9.90 -18.88 35.03
CA GLU A 55 8.48 -19.18 34.82
C GLU A 55 7.82 -18.33 33.71
N ASN A 56 8.39 -17.16 33.40
CA ASN A 56 7.79 -16.16 32.50
C ASN A 56 8.39 -16.09 31.08
N LEU A 57 9.10 -17.13 30.62
CA LEU A 57 9.70 -17.15 29.27
C LEU A 57 8.67 -17.25 28.12
N GLY A 58 7.39 -17.50 28.44
CA GLY A 58 6.30 -17.63 27.47
C GLY A 58 5.48 -16.35 27.22
N GLN A 59 5.68 -15.29 28.00
CA GLN A 59 4.96 -14.02 27.82
C GLN A 59 5.63 -13.18 26.72
N LEU A 60 5.34 -13.51 25.46
CA LEU A 60 5.84 -12.79 24.29
C LEU A 60 5.04 -11.52 23.96
N GLU A 61 4.03 -11.19 24.76
CA GLU A 61 3.13 -10.06 24.50
C GLU A 61 3.87 -8.72 24.45
N ASP A 62 4.81 -8.50 25.37
CA ASP A 62 5.63 -7.29 25.39
C ASP A 62 6.50 -7.16 24.13
N VAL A 63 7.08 -8.28 23.67
CA VAL A 63 7.89 -8.31 22.46
C VAL A 63 7.06 -7.99 21.23
N MET A 64 5.86 -8.57 21.12
CA MET A 64 4.91 -8.26 20.05
C MET A 64 4.49 -6.79 20.10
N PHE A 65 4.25 -6.23 21.28
CA PHE A 65 3.92 -4.82 21.44
C PHE A 65 5.01 -3.89 20.88
N PHE A 66 6.27 -4.14 21.23
CA PHE A 66 7.39 -3.35 20.69
C PHE A 66 7.58 -3.54 19.19
N GLN A 67 7.40 -4.76 18.68
CA GLN A 67 7.45 -5.04 17.25
C GLN A 67 6.38 -4.24 16.48
N LYS A 68 5.13 -4.26 16.94
CA LYS A 68 4.04 -3.48 16.32
C LYS A 68 4.32 -1.99 16.36
N LYS A 69 4.88 -1.48 17.45
CA LYS A 69 5.26 -0.07 17.58
C LYS A 69 6.41 0.32 16.66
N LEU A 70 7.39 -0.55 16.50
CA LEU A 70 8.49 -0.38 15.56
C LEU A 70 7.98 -0.34 14.12
N TYR A 71 7.11 -1.27 13.75
CA TYR A 71 6.47 -1.32 12.43
C TYR A 71 5.69 -0.04 12.10
N LYS A 72 4.90 0.47 13.06
CA LYS A 72 4.21 1.76 12.90
C LYS A 72 5.18 2.95 12.74
N SER A 73 6.37 2.88 13.34
CA SER A 73 7.38 3.94 13.19
C SER A 73 8.04 3.97 11.81
N MET A 74 8.02 2.84 11.08
CA MET A 74 8.71 2.71 9.79
C MET A 74 7.98 3.36 8.60
N HIS A 75 6.86 4.07 8.81
CA HIS A 75 6.08 4.72 7.74
C HIS A 75 5.63 3.74 6.61
N VAL A 76 5.65 2.44 6.89
CA VAL A 76 5.16 1.38 6.00
C VAL A 76 3.73 1.01 6.43
N PRO A 77 2.79 0.78 5.49
CA PRO A 77 1.44 0.36 5.83
C PRO A 77 1.41 -0.91 6.69
N VAL A 78 0.60 -0.91 7.76
CA VAL A 78 0.45 -2.06 8.65
C VAL A 78 -0.10 -3.27 7.90
N SER A 79 -0.95 -3.06 6.88
CA SER A 79 -1.48 -4.10 6.01
C SER A 79 -0.39 -4.89 5.25
N ARG A 80 0.82 -4.33 5.07
CA ARG A 80 1.97 -5.03 4.46
C ARG A 80 2.78 -5.82 5.48
N LEU A 81 2.68 -5.47 6.76
CA LEU A 81 3.52 -6.00 7.84
C LEU A 81 2.77 -7.05 8.69
N GLU A 82 1.45 -6.87 8.85
CA GLU A 82 0.59 -7.79 9.59
C GLU A 82 -0.32 -8.54 8.61
N ALA A 83 0.11 -9.73 8.20
CA ALA A 83 -0.67 -10.65 7.37
C ALA A 83 -1.83 -11.34 8.13
N GLU A 84 -2.00 -11.06 9.43
CA GLU A 84 -3.05 -11.66 10.27
C GLU A 84 -4.44 -11.05 10.07
N THR A 85 -4.55 -9.94 9.34
CA THR A 85 -5.87 -9.38 9.01
C THR A 85 -6.54 -10.33 8.02
N GLY A 86 -7.55 -11.06 8.49
CA GLY A 86 -8.21 -12.16 7.81
C GLY A 86 -8.42 -11.93 6.32
N PHE A 87 -7.99 -12.92 5.54
CA PHE A 87 -8.21 -13.04 4.11
C PHE A 87 -9.70 -12.82 3.77
N SER A 88 -10.03 -11.60 3.34
CA SER A 88 -11.38 -11.24 2.86
C SER A 88 -11.53 -11.76 1.44
N LEU A 89 -11.95 -13.02 1.33
CA LEU A 89 -12.29 -13.68 0.07
C LEU A 89 -13.50 -12.97 -0.55
N GLY A 90 -13.25 -11.94 -1.35
CA GLY A 90 -14.29 -11.23 -2.11
C GLY A 90 -13.94 -9.81 -2.55
N ARG A 91 -12.93 -9.16 -1.94
CA ARG A 91 -12.45 -7.83 -2.34
C ARG A 91 -10.93 -7.70 -2.15
N GLU A 92 -10.16 -8.55 -2.82
CA GLU A 92 -8.68 -8.53 -2.77
C GLU A 92 -8.06 -7.23 -3.34
N SER A 93 -8.87 -6.35 -3.94
CA SER A 93 -8.47 -5.11 -4.58
C SER A 93 -9.03 -3.84 -3.94
N GLU A 94 -9.59 -3.87 -2.72
CA GLU A 94 -9.87 -2.62 -2.02
C GLU A 94 -8.55 -1.90 -1.73
N ILE A 95 -8.24 -0.89 -2.54
CA ILE A 95 -7.13 0.03 -2.29
C ILE A 95 -7.40 0.68 -0.94
N SER A 96 -6.75 0.16 0.10
CA SER A 96 -6.87 0.73 1.42
C SER A 96 -6.43 2.19 1.39
N ARG A 97 -7.11 3.02 2.19
CA ARG A 97 -6.69 4.40 2.47
C ARG A 97 -5.21 4.49 2.80
N ASP A 98 -4.67 3.47 3.45
CA ASP A 98 -3.27 3.40 3.86
C ASP A 98 -2.30 3.31 2.66
N GLU A 99 -2.69 2.63 1.57
CA GLU A 99 -1.89 2.55 0.35
C GLU A 99 -1.87 3.90 -0.39
N LEU A 100 -2.97 4.67 -0.35
CA LEU A 100 -3.00 6.04 -0.88
C LEU A 100 -2.08 6.98 -0.09
N LEU A 101 -2.03 6.83 1.23
CA LEU A 101 -1.12 7.61 2.09
C LEU A 101 0.35 7.24 1.81
N PHE A 102 0.64 5.94 1.62
CA PHE A 102 1.97 5.47 1.25
C PHE A 102 2.38 5.97 -0.13
N SER A 103 1.50 5.92 -1.13
CA SER A 103 1.77 6.49 -2.46
C SER A 103 2.09 7.98 -2.39
N LYS A 104 1.35 8.76 -1.59
CA LYS A 104 1.66 10.19 -1.35
C LYS A 104 3.02 10.39 -0.67
N PHE A 105 3.36 9.53 0.29
CA PHE A 105 4.66 9.54 0.95
C PHE A 105 5.81 9.26 -0.02
N ILE A 106 5.68 8.23 -0.86
CA ILE A 106 6.66 7.91 -1.91
C ILE A 106 6.79 9.07 -2.91
N LYS A 107 5.67 9.67 -3.35
CA LYS A 107 5.72 10.86 -4.23
C LYS A 107 6.50 12.02 -3.59
N LYS A 108 6.32 12.25 -2.29
CA LYS A 108 7.09 13.28 -1.56
C LYS A 108 8.59 12.96 -1.50
N LEU A 109 8.95 11.68 -1.34
CA LEU A 109 10.34 11.23 -1.41
C LEU A 109 10.92 11.43 -2.82
N GLN A 110 10.17 11.06 -3.85
CA GLN A 110 10.53 11.26 -5.26
C GLN A 110 10.77 12.74 -5.57
N THR A 111 9.89 13.65 -5.14
CA THR A 111 10.10 15.10 -5.32
C THR A 111 11.38 15.59 -4.65
N ARG A 112 11.71 15.11 -3.45
CA ARG A 112 12.98 15.46 -2.80
C ARG A 112 14.18 14.85 -3.51
N PHE A 113 14.05 13.63 -4.02
CA PHE A 113 15.08 12.97 -4.82
C PHE A 113 15.31 13.68 -6.16
N SER A 114 14.27 14.27 -6.76
CA SER A 114 14.38 15.05 -8.00
C SER A 114 15.29 16.27 -7.89
N ILE A 115 15.47 16.84 -6.69
CA ILE A 115 16.40 17.95 -6.48
C ILE A 115 17.83 17.53 -6.85
N LEU A 116 18.22 16.30 -6.55
CA LEU A 116 19.53 15.77 -6.91
C LEU A 116 19.71 15.68 -8.43
N PHE A 117 18.65 15.34 -9.18
CA PHE A 117 18.71 15.33 -10.63
C PHE A 117 18.84 16.74 -11.21
N ASN A 118 18.18 17.74 -10.62
CA ASN A 118 18.32 19.14 -11.02
C ASN A 118 19.78 19.59 -10.86
N ASP A 119 20.42 19.31 -9.72
CA ASP A 119 21.81 19.71 -9.45
C ASP A 119 22.79 19.04 -10.43
N ILE A 120 22.58 17.75 -10.75
CA ILE A 120 23.41 17.03 -11.71
C ILE A 120 23.21 17.59 -13.12
N MET A 121 21.96 17.87 -13.50
CA MET A 121 21.62 18.38 -14.81
C MET A 121 22.20 19.78 -15.03
N GLU A 122 22.11 20.67 -14.03
CA GLU A 122 22.73 21.99 -14.05
C GLU A 122 24.22 21.91 -14.38
N ARG A 123 24.97 21.10 -13.62
CA ARG A 123 26.41 20.94 -13.81
C ARG A 123 26.76 20.40 -15.18
N GLN A 124 26.02 19.39 -15.66
CA GLN A 124 26.25 18.80 -16.98
C GLN A 124 25.97 19.79 -18.12
N LEU A 125 24.92 20.59 -18.01
CA LEU A 125 24.53 21.56 -19.03
C LEU A 125 25.53 22.73 -19.14
N ILE A 126 26.06 23.18 -18.01
CA ILE A 126 27.14 24.18 -17.96
C ILE A 126 28.44 23.61 -18.55
N LEU A 127 28.82 22.39 -18.17
CA LEU A 127 30.05 21.75 -18.67
C LEU A 127 30.02 21.49 -20.18
N LYS A 128 28.85 21.14 -20.72
CA LYS A 128 28.65 20.96 -22.17
C LYS A 128 28.45 22.27 -22.93
N ASN A 129 28.46 23.41 -22.23
CA ASN A 129 28.32 24.74 -22.81
C ASN A 129 27.02 24.92 -23.62
N ILE A 130 25.94 24.25 -23.20
CA ILE A 130 24.62 24.33 -23.83
C ILE A 130 23.82 25.53 -23.29
N MET A 131 24.02 25.85 -22.01
CA MET A 131 23.33 26.96 -21.34
C MET A 131 24.16 27.51 -20.18
N THR A 132 23.86 28.74 -19.79
CA THR A 132 24.47 29.41 -18.64
C THR A 132 23.69 29.14 -17.34
N ALA A 133 24.34 29.30 -16.18
CA ALA A 133 23.69 29.11 -14.88
C ALA A 133 22.45 30.01 -14.67
N SER A 134 22.49 31.24 -15.22
CA SER A 134 21.37 32.19 -15.15
C SER A 134 20.15 31.74 -15.97
N GLU A 135 20.37 31.08 -17.11
CA GLU A 135 19.31 30.52 -17.94
C GLU A 135 18.72 29.26 -17.33
N TRP A 136 19.56 28.41 -16.74
CA TRP A 136 19.09 27.23 -16.01
C TRP A 136 18.16 27.61 -14.87
N ALA A 137 18.50 28.63 -14.07
CA ALA A 137 17.65 29.09 -12.97
C ALA A 137 16.24 29.51 -13.41
N LYS A 138 16.07 30.01 -14.65
CA LYS A 138 14.74 30.37 -15.21
C LYS A 138 13.97 29.16 -15.74
N ASN A 139 14.69 28.10 -16.14
CA ASN A 139 14.12 26.92 -16.76
C ASN A 139 13.93 25.76 -15.78
N ALA A 140 14.62 25.75 -14.63
CA ALA A 140 14.57 24.68 -13.64
C ALA A 140 13.13 24.39 -13.18
N ASP A 141 12.30 25.41 -13.01
CA ASP A 141 10.90 25.26 -12.59
C ASP A 141 10.01 24.56 -13.63
N ARG A 142 10.42 24.59 -14.91
CA ARG A 142 9.69 23.96 -16.02
C ARG A 142 10.06 22.48 -16.20
N VAL A 143 11.12 22.02 -15.54
CA VAL A 143 11.60 20.64 -15.65
C VAL A 143 10.87 19.78 -14.63
N HIS A 144 10.11 18.80 -15.12
CA HIS A 144 9.40 17.85 -14.28
C HIS A 144 9.90 16.43 -14.56
N TYR A 145 10.34 15.76 -13.50
CA TYR A 145 10.73 14.35 -13.58
C TYR A 145 9.53 13.45 -13.33
N LYS A 146 9.20 12.61 -14.31
CA LYS A 146 8.18 11.58 -14.18
C LYS A 146 8.86 10.24 -13.89
N PHE A 147 8.65 9.72 -12.69
CA PHE A 147 9.09 8.37 -12.32
C PHE A 147 8.16 7.33 -12.92
N ASN A 148 8.70 6.19 -13.32
CA ASN A 148 7.85 5.08 -13.72
C ASN A 148 7.17 4.49 -12.48
N SER A 149 5.87 4.28 -12.56
CA SER A 149 5.08 3.61 -11.51
C SER A 149 4.79 2.19 -11.96
N ASP A 150 4.60 1.28 -11.00
CA ASP A 150 4.07 -0.04 -11.30
C ASP A 150 2.71 0.08 -12.00
N HIS A 151 2.60 -0.54 -13.18
CA HIS A 151 1.43 -0.42 -14.05
C HIS A 151 0.20 -1.11 -13.45
N TYR A 152 0.39 -2.19 -12.70
CA TYR A 152 -0.70 -3.04 -12.24
C TYR A 152 -1.67 -2.33 -11.29
N TYR A 153 -1.16 -1.62 -10.28
CA TYR A 153 -2.01 -0.92 -9.31
C TYR A 153 -2.71 0.32 -9.89
N ALA A 154 -2.05 1.02 -10.81
CA ALA A 154 -2.64 2.16 -11.50
C ALA A 154 -3.80 1.73 -12.39
N GLU A 155 -3.63 0.60 -13.09
CA GLU A 155 -4.64 0.00 -13.95
C GLU A 155 -5.86 -0.49 -13.16
N ILE A 156 -5.65 -1.26 -12.08
CA ILE A 156 -6.75 -1.71 -11.20
C ILE A 156 -7.55 -0.52 -10.68
N LYS A 157 -6.87 0.54 -10.23
CA LYS A 157 -7.54 1.74 -9.74
C LYS A 157 -8.37 2.42 -10.83
N MET A 158 -7.83 2.50 -12.04
CA MET A 158 -8.54 3.09 -13.17
C MET A 158 -9.76 2.26 -13.56
N GLN A 159 -9.64 0.94 -13.57
CA GLN A 159 -10.75 0.02 -13.80
C GLN A 159 -11.85 0.16 -12.75
N GLU A 160 -11.48 0.20 -11.45
CA GLU A 160 -12.45 0.37 -10.36
C GLU A 160 -13.22 1.70 -10.48
N ILE A 161 -12.50 2.81 -10.71
CA ILE A 161 -13.11 4.12 -10.91
C ILE A 161 -14.03 4.11 -12.14
N LEU A 162 -13.60 3.50 -13.23
CA LEU A 162 -14.40 3.41 -14.45
C LEU A 162 -15.67 2.60 -14.23
N THR A 163 -15.59 1.44 -13.58
CA THR A 163 -16.76 0.63 -13.24
C THR A 163 -17.74 1.41 -12.36
N GLN A 164 -17.25 2.10 -11.32
CA GLN A 164 -18.10 2.92 -10.45
C GLN A 164 -18.77 4.06 -11.24
N ARG A 165 -18.03 4.75 -12.13
CA ARG A 165 -18.58 5.80 -13.00
C ARG A 165 -19.64 5.25 -13.94
N LEU A 166 -19.41 4.09 -14.54
CA LEU A 166 -20.36 3.45 -15.44
C LEU A 166 -21.63 2.97 -14.70
N THR A 167 -21.49 2.48 -13.47
CA THR A 167 -22.66 2.16 -12.62
C THR A 167 -23.49 3.41 -12.34
N VAL A 168 -22.86 4.51 -11.92
CA VAL A 168 -23.56 5.79 -11.68
C VAL A 168 -24.16 6.34 -12.97
N ALA A 169 -23.45 6.22 -14.09
CA ALA A 169 -23.94 6.65 -15.41
C ALA A 169 -25.22 5.90 -15.80
N ARG A 170 -25.23 4.56 -15.65
CA ARG A 170 -26.40 3.72 -15.91
C ARG A 170 -27.59 4.08 -15.03
N ASP A 171 -27.36 4.32 -13.74
CA ASP A 171 -28.43 4.67 -12.81
C ASP A 171 -28.98 6.09 -13.00
N SER A 172 -28.23 6.96 -13.69
CA SER A 172 -28.61 8.36 -13.91
C SER A 172 -29.07 8.69 -15.34
N GLU A 173 -29.00 7.73 -16.26
CA GLU A 173 -29.39 7.88 -17.67
C GLU A 173 -30.80 8.46 -17.83
N ASP A 174 -31.77 7.97 -17.06
CA ASP A 174 -33.18 8.40 -17.11
C ASP A 174 -33.39 9.89 -16.75
N PHE A 175 -32.43 10.50 -16.05
CA PHE A 175 -32.46 11.91 -15.64
C PHE A 175 -31.76 12.83 -16.62
N VAL A 176 -30.95 12.29 -17.54
CA VAL A 176 -30.25 13.06 -18.56
C VAL A 176 -31.26 13.55 -19.59
N GLY A 177 -31.26 14.86 -19.88
CA GLY A 177 -32.24 15.53 -20.74
C GLY A 177 -33.51 16.01 -20.02
N LYS A 178 -33.80 15.50 -18.81
CA LYS A 178 -34.92 15.98 -17.98
C LYS A 178 -34.47 16.92 -16.87
N TYR A 179 -33.45 16.52 -16.11
CA TYR A 179 -32.92 17.26 -14.98
C TYR A 179 -31.46 17.70 -15.16
N TYR A 180 -30.67 16.94 -15.92
CA TYR A 180 -29.26 17.23 -16.18
C TYR A 180 -29.01 17.36 -17.68
N SER A 181 -28.15 18.30 -18.08
CA SER A 181 -27.71 18.41 -19.48
C SER A 181 -26.72 17.30 -19.83
N LYS A 182 -26.64 16.97 -21.13
CA LYS A 182 -25.68 15.97 -21.64
C LYS A 182 -24.23 16.36 -21.35
N GLU A 183 -23.92 17.65 -21.47
CA GLU A 183 -22.60 18.21 -21.15
C GLU A 183 -22.27 18.08 -19.66
N TRP A 184 -23.20 18.46 -18.78
CA TRP A 184 -23.02 18.32 -17.34
C TRP A 184 -22.77 16.87 -16.93
N PHE A 185 -23.50 15.93 -17.55
CA PHE A 185 -23.33 14.49 -17.31
C PHE A 185 -21.94 14.00 -17.71
N ARG A 186 -21.46 14.36 -18.91
CA ARG A 186 -20.12 13.99 -19.40
C ARG A 186 -19.00 14.58 -18.51
N SER A 187 -19.12 15.84 -18.12
CA SER A 187 -18.09 16.49 -17.28
C SER A 187 -18.10 16.03 -15.82
N ASN A 188 -19.27 15.77 -15.22
CA ASN A 188 -19.36 15.51 -13.77
C ASN A 188 -19.49 14.03 -13.41
N VAL A 189 -20.16 13.21 -14.23
CA VAL A 189 -20.30 11.77 -13.96
C VAL A 189 -19.13 11.00 -14.58
N LEU A 190 -18.82 11.27 -15.85
CA LEU A 190 -17.74 10.57 -16.56
C LEU A 190 -16.37 11.22 -16.35
N HIS A 191 -16.31 12.48 -15.90
CA HIS A 191 -15.09 13.29 -15.73
C HIS A 191 -14.26 13.42 -17.01
N GLN A 192 -14.93 13.59 -18.15
CA GLN A 192 -14.28 13.90 -19.41
C GLN A 192 -13.86 15.37 -19.44
N THR A 193 -12.67 15.65 -19.95
CA THR A 193 -12.21 17.02 -20.23
C THR A 193 -12.85 17.55 -21.52
N GLU A 194 -12.88 18.87 -21.70
CA GLU A 194 -13.46 19.49 -22.91
C GLU A 194 -12.75 19.05 -24.20
N GLU A 195 -11.45 18.79 -24.14
CA GLU A 195 -10.67 18.27 -25.26
C GLU A 195 -11.10 16.82 -25.57
N GLU A 196 -11.20 15.97 -24.55
CA GLU A 196 -11.66 14.58 -24.72
C GLU A 196 -13.08 14.50 -25.27
N VAL A 197 -13.99 15.40 -24.85
CA VAL A 197 -15.36 15.43 -25.39
C VAL A 197 -15.36 15.72 -26.89
N LYS A 198 -14.57 16.71 -27.33
CA LYS A 198 -14.47 17.06 -28.76
C LYS A 198 -13.84 15.93 -29.58
N ASP A 199 -12.79 15.32 -29.06
CA ASP A 199 -12.13 14.20 -29.73
C ASP A 199 -13.06 12.99 -29.85
N GLN A 200 -13.84 12.70 -28.80
CA GLN A 200 -14.85 11.63 -28.80
C GLN A 200 -16.00 11.93 -29.76
N ASP A 201 -16.55 13.14 -29.77
CA ASP A 201 -17.60 13.52 -30.71
C ASP A 201 -17.11 13.47 -32.17
N ALA A 202 -15.85 13.85 -32.42
CA ALA A 202 -15.23 13.71 -33.74
C ALA A 202 -14.97 12.26 -34.14
N GLN A 203 -14.64 11.38 -33.20
CA GLN A 203 -14.50 9.93 -33.44
C GLN A 203 -15.86 9.29 -33.75
N MET A 204 -16.89 9.57 -32.94
CA MET A 204 -18.25 9.07 -33.18
C MET A 204 -18.82 9.55 -34.52
N ALA A 205 -18.54 10.79 -34.94
CA ALA A 205 -18.96 11.28 -36.25
C ALA A 205 -18.30 10.52 -37.41
N LYS A 206 -17.01 10.19 -37.28
CA LYS A 206 -16.30 9.37 -38.27
C LYS A 206 -16.81 7.92 -38.29
N GLU A 207 -17.05 7.34 -37.11
CA GLU A 207 -17.64 5.99 -36.99
C GLU A 207 -19.03 5.96 -37.62
N ALA A 208 -19.87 6.98 -37.42
CA ALA A 208 -21.18 7.09 -38.06
C ALA A 208 -21.10 7.27 -39.59
N GLU A 209 -20.08 7.99 -40.09
CA GLU A 209 -19.83 8.13 -41.53
C GLU A 209 -19.29 6.84 -42.17
N GLU A 210 -18.49 6.05 -41.44
CA GLU A 210 -17.95 4.77 -41.89
C GLU A 210 -19.00 3.63 -41.80
N GLU A 211 -19.80 3.56 -40.73
CA GLU A 211 -20.89 2.60 -40.56
C GLU A 211 -22.10 2.92 -41.47
N GLY A 212 -22.36 4.21 -41.73
CA GLY A 212 -23.36 4.65 -42.71
C GLY A 212 -23.03 4.31 -44.17
N GLY A 213 -21.85 3.73 -44.43
CA GLY A 213 -21.41 3.25 -45.74
C GLY A 213 -21.73 1.78 -46.04
N ASP A 214 -22.10 0.96 -45.05
CA ASP A 214 -22.22 -0.50 -45.19
C ASP A 214 -23.46 -1.12 -44.52
N GLU A 215 -24.56 -0.38 -44.36
CA GLU A 215 -25.87 -0.95 -43.96
C GLU A 215 -27.01 -0.54 -44.90
N GLU A 216 -27.03 -1.13 -46.11
CA GLU A 216 -28.31 -1.52 -46.70
C GLU A 216 -28.79 -2.82 -46.02
N GLY A 217 -29.56 -2.64 -44.94
CA GLY A 217 -30.60 -3.57 -44.52
C GLY A 217 -30.38 -4.31 -43.20
N ASP A 218 -30.93 -3.79 -42.10
CA ASP A 218 -31.98 -4.48 -41.34
C ASP A 218 -32.73 -3.49 -40.43
N GLU A 219 -34.02 -3.73 -40.23
CA GLU A 219 -34.96 -2.85 -39.55
C GLU A 219 -34.72 -2.76 -38.03
N GLY A 220 -34.73 -1.54 -37.47
CA GLY A 220 -34.67 -1.33 -36.02
C GLY A 220 -34.92 0.10 -35.59
N GLY A 221 -36.08 0.66 -35.92
CA GLY A 221 -36.43 2.04 -35.61
C GLY A 221 -36.57 2.33 -34.11
N TYR A 222 -36.06 3.50 -33.69
CA TYR A 222 -36.67 4.33 -32.65
C TYR A 222 -36.56 5.79 -33.09
N GLY A 223 -37.72 6.47 -33.07
CA GLY A 223 -38.01 7.67 -33.84
C GLY A 223 -37.31 8.93 -33.35
N GLY A 224 -36.88 9.74 -34.32
CA GLY A 224 -36.61 11.16 -34.11
C GLY A 224 -37.93 11.91 -34.01
N GLU A 225 -38.12 12.65 -32.92
CA GLU A 225 -39.17 13.67 -32.82
C GLU A 225 -38.71 14.91 -33.60
N GLU A 226 -39.49 15.25 -34.63
CA GLU A 226 -39.41 16.53 -35.35
C GLU A 226 -39.76 17.69 -34.41
N GLU A 227 -38.80 18.61 -34.16
CA GLU A 227 -39.10 19.94 -33.62
C GLU A 227 -39.92 20.72 -34.67
N LYS A 228 -41.18 21.02 -34.35
CA LYS A 228 -41.95 22.06 -35.03
C LYS A 228 -41.67 23.40 -34.37
N ASP A 229 -40.98 24.28 -35.08
CA ASP A 229 -40.87 25.70 -34.77
C ASP A 229 -42.26 26.33 -34.60
N ILE A 230 -42.53 26.87 -33.41
CA ILE A 230 -43.69 27.74 -33.15
C ILE A 230 -43.21 29.18 -33.33
N ASP A 231 -43.51 29.76 -34.49
CA ASP A 231 -43.32 31.18 -34.78
C ASP A 231 -44.35 32.02 -34.02
N LEU A 232 -43.90 32.73 -32.97
CA LEU A 232 -44.67 33.77 -32.29
C LEU A 232 -44.33 35.14 -32.90
N GLY A 233 -44.76 35.33 -34.14
CA GLY A 233 -44.81 36.63 -34.82
C GLY A 233 -45.89 37.53 -34.22
N ASN A 234 -45.44 38.50 -33.42
CA ASN A 234 -46.20 39.62 -32.89
C ASN A 234 -46.68 40.55 -34.02
N ASP A 235 -47.96 40.49 -34.41
CA ASP A 235 -48.55 41.44 -35.36
C ASP A 235 -49.41 42.47 -34.62
N SER A 236 -48.79 43.61 -34.33
CA SER A 236 -49.47 44.85 -33.97
C SER A 236 -49.88 45.59 -35.23
N SER A 237 -51.17 45.56 -35.61
CA SER A 237 -51.80 46.57 -36.48
C SER A 237 -53.33 46.39 -36.62
N LYS A 238 -54.10 47.05 -35.74
CA LYS A 238 -55.23 47.97 -36.05
C LYS A 238 -56.01 48.32 -34.78
#